data_AF-A0A8C1WJ21-F1
#
_entry.id   AF-A0A8C1WJ21-F1
#
_cell.length_a   1.000
_cell.length_b   1.000
_cell.length_c   1.000
_cell.angle_alpha   90.00
_cell.angle_beta   90.00
_cell.angle_gamma   90.00
#
_symmetry.space_group_name_H-M   'P 1'
#
loop_
_entity.id
_entity.type
_entity.pdbx_description
1 polymer ?
#
loop_
_entity_poly.entity_id
_entity_poly.type
_entity_poly.pdbx_seq_one_letter_code
_entity_poly.pdbx_strand_id
1 'polypeptide(L)'
;VSFCQDLEQNREHVDLLDKAVLELGAGTGLVSIVATSLGTSHLFFPRCRYTPQVVALVWGQDVKRDFLSTIYNYDYVLCADVVYHHNFVEDLLITMQYFCKPGTTLLWANKTHWLSLFHLQWVRFQSYLRFIENFKNVFNVTLLKEIPQEEIRIYQATDLKK
;
A
#
# COMPACT_ATOMS: atom_id res chain seq x y z
N VAL A 1 -2.99 11.89 3.86
CA VAL A 1 -3.98 12.77 3.21
C VAL A 1 -3.76 12.80 1.71
N SER A 2 -2.56 13.15 1.23
CA SER A 2 -2.23 13.17 -0.20
C SER A 2 -2.41 11.83 -0.93
N PHE A 3 -2.15 10.68 -0.28
CA PHE A 3 -2.48 9.38 -0.91
C PHE A 3 -4.00 9.18 -1.11
N CYS A 4 -4.83 9.57 -0.15
CA CYS A 4 -6.28 9.53 -0.29
C CYS A 4 -6.78 10.44 -1.43
N GLN A 5 -6.26 11.66 -1.51
CA GLN A 5 -6.59 12.60 -2.58
C GLN A 5 -6.18 12.06 -3.95
N ASP A 6 -5.04 11.37 -4.02
CA ASP A 6 -4.59 10.74 -5.25
C ASP A 6 -5.54 9.62 -5.70
N LEU A 7 -5.98 8.75 -4.78
CA LEU A 7 -6.98 7.72 -5.06
C LEU A 7 -8.31 8.32 -5.56
N GLU A 8 -8.74 9.45 -4.99
CA GLU A 8 -9.96 10.12 -5.41
C GLU A 8 -9.87 10.76 -6.81
N GLN A 9 -8.69 11.28 -7.17
CA GLN A 9 -8.44 11.97 -8.44
C GLN A 9 -8.10 11.01 -9.59
N ASN A 10 -7.54 9.84 -9.30
CA ASN A 10 -7.02 8.91 -10.30
C ASN A 10 -7.91 7.68 -10.53
N ARG A 11 -9.25 7.83 -10.41
CA ARG A 11 -10.19 6.71 -10.56
C ARG A 11 -10.14 6.01 -11.92
N GLU A 12 -9.71 6.70 -12.97
CA GLU A 12 -9.51 6.13 -14.31
C GLU A 12 -8.40 5.07 -14.34
N HIS A 13 -7.40 5.20 -13.45
CA HIS A 13 -6.26 4.28 -13.35
C HIS A 13 -6.38 3.33 -12.16
N VAL A 14 -7.14 3.72 -11.13
CA VAL A 14 -7.39 2.95 -9.91
C VAL A 14 -8.91 2.79 -9.74
N ASP A 15 -9.44 1.71 -10.30
CA ASP A 15 -10.85 1.36 -10.15
C ASP A 15 -11.03 0.42 -8.96
N LEU A 16 -11.61 0.95 -7.87
CA LEU A 16 -11.88 0.19 -6.65
C LEU A 16 -13.31 -0.37 -6.61
N LEU A 17 -14.13 -0.13 -7.63
CA LEU A 17 -15.52 -0.57 -7.65
C LEU A 17 -15.58 -2.11 -7.67
N ASP A 18 -16.28 -2.68 -6.68
CA ASP A 18 -16.41 -4.14 -6.51
C ASP A 18 -15.07 -4.89 -6.43
N LYS A 19 -14.00 -4.23 -5.95
CA LYS A 19 -12.67 -4.82 -5.77
C LYS A 19 -12.39 -5.29 -4.35
N ALA A 20 -11.65 -6.38 -4.22
CA ALA A 20 -11.07 -6.82 -2.96
C ALA A 20 -9.80 -5.99 -2.66
N VAL A 21 -9.84 -5.21 -1.59
CA VAL A 21 -8.75 -4.28 -1.22
C VAL A 21 -8.22 -4.61 0.18
N LEU A 22 -6.91 -4.70 0.31
CA LEU A 22 -6.21 -4.84 1.59
C LEU A 22 -5.40 -3.57 1.89
N GLU A 23 -5.55 -2.99 3.08
CA GLU A 23 -4.62 -1.96 3.56
C GLU A 23 -3.63 -2.58 4.57
N LEU A 24 -2.34 -2.48 4.29
CA LEU A 24 -1.29 -2.86 5.25
C LEU A 24 -0.86 -1.64 6.06
N GLY A 25 -0.73 -1.81 7.38
CA GLY A 25 -0.29 -0.74 8.27
C GLY A 25 -1.29 0.42 8.36
N ALA A 26 -2.59 0.11 8.41
CA ALA A 26 -3.67 1.08 8.24
C ALA A 26 -3.69 2.24 9.25
N GLY A 27 -3.07 2.08 10.43
CA GLY A 27 -3.05 3.10 11.47
C GLY A 27 -4.47 3.51 11.87
N THR A 28 -4.86 4.75 11.52
CA THR A 28 -6.22 5.29 11.78
C THR A 28 -7.28 4.78 10.79
N GLY A 29 -6.88 4.09 9.71
CA GLY A 29 -7.79 3.54 8.69
C GLY A 29 -8.30 4.57 7.68
N LEU A 30 -7.70 5.76 7.59
CA LEU A 30 -8.15 6.81 6.66
C LEU A 30 -8.13 6.35 5.19
N VAL A 31 -7.11 5.60 4.78
CA VAL A 31 -7.04 5.10 3.40
C VAL A 31 -8.12 4.04 3.18
N SER A 32 -8.33 3.12 4.13
CA SER A 32 -9.45 2.16 4.09
C SER A 32 -10.82 2.84 3.96
N ILE A 33 -11.07 3.92 4.70
CA ILE A 33 -12.33 4.66 4.62
C ILE A 33 -12.54 5.24 3.21
N VAL A 34 -11.50 5.86 2.65
CA VAL A 34 -11.56 6.45 1.30
C VAL A 34 -11.72 5.35 0.26
N ALA A 35 -10.94 4.27 0.34
CA ALA A 35 -11.05 3.12 -0.55
C ALA A 35 -12.46 2.49 -0.52
N THR A 36 -13.06 2.36 0.68
CA THR A 36 -14.43 1.86 0.86
C THR A 36 -15.44 2.77 0.15
N SER A 37 -15.31 4.09 0.29
CA SER A 37 -16.17 5.07 -0.39
C SER A 37 -16.05 4.96 -1.92
N LEU A 38 -14.83 4.81 -2.43
CA LEU A 38 -14.52 4.63 -3.85
C LEU A 38 -15.04 3.31 -4.42
N GLY A 39 -15.12 2.26 -3.61
CA GLY A 39 -15.64 0.95 -3.99
C GLY A 39 -17.17 0.84 -4.03
N THR A 40 -17.90 1.92 -3.76
CA THR A 40 -19.37 1.92 -3.77
C THR A 40 -19.95 2.30 -5.14
N SER A 41 -21.00 1.59 -5.57
CA SER A 41 -21.72 1.93 -6.80
C SER A 41 -22.65 3.14 -6.59
N HIS A 42 -22.43 4.22 -7.35
CA HIS A 42 -23.22 5.46 -7.26
C HIS A 42 -24.71 5.30 -7.64
N LEU A 43 -25.09 4.20 -8.33
CA LEU A 43 -26.43 4.01 -8.92
C LEU A 43 -27.49 3.40 -7.99
N PHE A 44 -27.12 2.76 -6.89
CA PHE A 44 -28.08 2.05 -6.00
C PHE A 44 -27.74 2.26 -4.53
N PHE A 45 -27.99 3.46 -4.00
CA PHE A 45 -27.71 3.84 -2.60
C PHE A 45 -26.21 3.73 -2.23
N PRO A 46 -25.68 4.58 -1.32
CA PRO A 46 -24.28 4.54 -0.89
C PRO A 46 -24.04 3.37 0.09
N ARG A 47 -24.48 2.16 -0.26
CA ARG A 47 -24.21 0.95 0.50
C ARG A 47 -22.98 0.31 -0.10
N CYS A 48 -21.88 0.36 0.65
CA CYS A 48 -20.75 -0.51 0.37
C CYS A 48 -21.28 -1.95 0.37
N ARG A 49 -21.17 -2.63 -0.79
CA ARG A 49 -21.68 -4.00 -0.95
C ARG A 49 -20.98 -4.96 0.03
N TYR A 50 -19.77 -4.60 0.47
CA TYR A 50 -18.95 -5.36 1.39
C TYR A 50 -18.68 -4.57 2.68
N THR A 51 -18.83 -5.21 3.84
CA THR A 51 -18.48 -4.62 5.12
C THR A 51 -16.95 -4.64 5.29
N PRO A 52 -16.29 -3.50 5.57
CA PRO A 52 -14.85 -3.50 5.82
C PRO A 52 -14.53 -4.37 7.04
N GLN A 53 -13.48 -5.17 6.92
CA GLN A 53 -13.00 -6.05 8.00
C GLN A 53 -11.69 -5.52 8.55
N VAL A 54 -11.56 -5.52 9.88
CA VAL A 54 -10.33 -5.14 10.57
C VAL A 54 -9.75 -6.38 11.22
N VAL A 55 -8.49 -6.68 10.90
CA VAL A 55 -7.79 -7.85 11.41
C VAL A 55 -6.35 -7.49 11.79
N ALA A 56 -5.86 -8.08 12.88
CA ALA A 56 -4.47 -7.94 13.26
C ALA A 56 -3.60 -8.73 12.27
N LEU A 57 -2.59 -8.07 11.70
CA LEU A 57 -1.64 -8.66 10.76
C LEU A 57 -0.24 -8.25 11.17
N VAL A 58 0.57 -9.23 11.57
CA VAL A 58 1.99 -9.05 11.83
C VAL A 58 2.74 -9.33 10.53
N TRP A 59 3.63 -8.42 10.13
CA TRP A 59 4.42 -8.59 8.92
C TRP A 59 5.43 -9.73 9.06
N GLY A 60 5.71 -10.43 7.97
CA GLY A 60 6.77 -11.43 7.87
C GLY A 60 6.30 -12.81 7.42
N GLN A 61 7.03 -13.84 7.82
CA GLN A 61 6.83 -15.21 7.32
C GLN A 61 5.54 -15.88 7.83
N ASP A 62 5.03 -15.46 8.98
CA ASP A 62 3.85 -16.07 9.62
C ASP A 62 2.54 -15.75 8.91
N VAL A 63 2.54 -14.79 7.97
CA VAL A 63 1.36 -14.40 7.19
C VAL A 63 0.72 -15.61 6.48
N LYS A 64 1.54 -16.59 6.04
CA LYS A 64 1.05 -17.81 5.39
C LYS A 64 0.21 -18.70 6.31
N ARG A 65 0.49 -18.67 7.62
CA ARG A 65 -0.22 -19.49 8.60
C ARG A 65 -1.63 -18.96 8.84
N ASP A 66 -1.74 -17.63 8.98
CA ASP A 66 -2.97 -16.98 9.43
C ASP A 66 -3.84 -16.48 8.27
N PHE A 67 -3.24 -16.21 7.10
CA PHE A 67 -3.93 -15.68 5.91
C PHE A 67 -3.78 -16.60 4.71
N LEU A 68 -4.54 -17.70 4.67
CA LEU A 68 -4.47 -18.66 3.56
C LEU A 68 -4.72 -18.03 2.19
N SER A 69 -3.80 -18.30 1.27
CA SER A 69 -3.72 -17.66 -0.03
C SER A 69 -4.91 -17.98 -0.97
N THR A 70 -5.66 -19.04 -0.69
CA THR A 70 -6.90 -19.44 -1.41
C THR A 70 -8.13 -18.64 -0.97
N ILE A 71 -8.09 -18.05 0.23
CA ILE A 71 -9.18 -17.28 0.83
C ILE A 71 -8.91 -15.79 0.66
N TYR A 72 -7.67 -15.38 0.96
CA TYR A 72 -7.25 -13.98 0.93
C TYR A 72 -6.53 -13.70 -0.39
N ASN A 73 -7.30 -13.24 -1.38
CA ASN A 73 -6.81 -12.77 -2.66
C ASN A 73 -7.38 -11.38 -2.92
N TYR A 74 -6.52 -10.43 -3.28
CA TYR A 74 -6.89 -9.02 -3.38
C TYR A 74 -6.54 -8.49 -4.75
N ASP A 75 -7.43 -7.66 -5.29
CA ASP A 75 -7.17 -6.87 -6.51
C ASP A 75 -6.18 -5.75 -6.20
N TYR A 76 -6.30 -5.12 -5.02
CA TYR A 76 -5.43 -4.04 -4.58
C TYR A 76 -4.84 -4.26 -3.20
N VAL A 77 -3.55 -3.94 -3.06
CA VAL A 77 -2.87 -3.81 -1.75
C VAL A 77 -2.43 -2.35 -1.59
N LEU A 78 -2.93 -1.68 -0.55
CA LEU A 78 -2.66 -0.27 -0.26
C LEU A 78 -1.71 -0.15 0.94
N CYS A 79 -0.73 0.74 0.84
CA CYS A 79 0.25 0.98 1.89
C CYS A 79 0.55 2.48 1.99
N ALA A 80 0.40 3.08 3.17
CA ALA A 80 0.68 4.50 3.39
C ALA A 80 1.62 4.71 4.59
N ASP A 81 2.78 5.32 4.35
CA ASP A 81 3.81 5.66 5.38
C ASP A 81 4.25 4.45 6.25
N VAL A 82 4.27 3.26 5.64
CA VAL A 82 4.60 1.99 6.32
C VAL A 82 6.10 1.73 6.48
N VAL A 83 6.96 2.45 5.75
CA VAL A 83 8.44 2.32 5.83
C VAL A 83 9.00 3.44 6.68
N TYR A 84 9.36 3.13 7.93
CA TYR A 84 9.88 4.11 8.87
C TYR A 84 10.92 3.59 9.88
N HIS A 85 10.93 2.29 10.17
CA HIS A 85 11.93 1.66 11.02
C HIS A 85 12.64 0.52 10.29
N HIS A 86 13.96 0.48 10.40
CA HIS A 86 14.83 -0.45 9.68
C HIS A 86 14.58 -1.93 10.04
N ASN A 87 14.03 -2.21 11.22
CA ASN A 87 13.90 -3.58 11.74
C ASN A 87 12.84 -4.42 11.03
N PHE A 88 11.85 -3.81 10.37
CA PHE A 88 10.70 -4.52 9.81
C PHE A 88 10.57 -4.37 8.29
N VAL A 89 11.60 -3.80 7.65
CA VAL A 89 11.63 -3.50 6.22
C VAL A 89 11.59 -4.78 5.38
N GLU A 90 12.28 -5.82 5.84
CA GLU A 90 12.31 -7.13 5.16
C GLU A 90 11.00 -7.90 5.34
N ASP A 91 10.45 -7.91 6.56
CA ASP A 91 9.16 -8.54 6.86
C ASP A 91 7.99 -7.87 6.12
N LEU A 92 8.03 -6.55 6.00
CA LEU A 92 7.07 -5.81 5.17
C LEU A 92 7.17 -6.24 3.71
N LEU A 93 8.37 -6.37 3.16
CA LEU A 93 8.57 -6.78 1.77
C LEU A 93 8.05 -8.21 1.52
N ILE A 94 8.33 -9.14 2.45
CA ILE A 94 7.80 -10.51 2.42
C ILE A 94 6.26 -10.49 2.42
N THR A 95 5.67 -9.65 3.26
CA THR A 95 4.20 -9.50 3.36
C THR A 95 3.61 -8.94 2.08
N MET A 96 4.21 -7.89 1.52
CA MET A 96 3.80 -7.31 0.24
C MET A 96 3.87 -8.34 -0.88
N GLN A 97 4.94 -9.14 -0.94
CA GLN A 97 5.10 -10.19 -1.95
C GLN A 97 4.06 -11.30 -1.80
N TYR A 98 3.68 -11.63 -0.56
CA TYR A 98 2.67 -12.65 -0.31
C TYR A 98 1.28 -12.27 -0.84
N PHE A 99 0.88 -11.01 -0.63
CA PHE A 99 -0.44 -10.52 -1.05
C PHE A 99 -0.48 -9.97 -2.47
N CYS A 100 0.64 -9.47 -2.99
CA CYS A 100 0.74 -8.97 -4.37
C CYS A 100 1.02 -10.13 -5.34
N LYS A 101 -0.02 -10.87 -5.68
CA LYS A 101 0.02 -12.02 -6.60
C LYS A 101 -0.17 -11.59 -8.06
N PRO A 102 -0.01 -12.50 -9.04
CA PRO A 102 -0.41 -12.22 -10.42
C PRO A 102 -1.87 -11.71 -10.49
N GLY A 103 -2.04 -10.51 -11.03
CA GLY A 103 -3.33 -9.82 -11.12
C GLY A 103 -3.58 -8.78 -10.02
N THR A 104 -2.79 -8.77 -8.94
CA THR A 104 -2.85 -7.77 -7.88
C THR A 104 -2.05 -6.52 -8.26
N THR A 105 -2.58 -5.35 -7.92
CA THR A 105 -1.87 -4.06 -7.99
C THR A 105 -1.57 -3.56 -6.59
N LEU A 106 -0.30 -3.32 -6.29
CA LEU A 106 0.12 -2.73 -5.03
C LEU A 106 0.37 -1.24 -5.21
N LEU A 107 -0.30 -0.41 -4.40
CA LEU A 107 -0.10 1.03 -4.34
C LEU A 107 0.57 1.41 -3.01
N TRP A 108 1.74 2.00 -3.10
CA TRP A 108 2.54 2.37 -1.93
C TRP A 108 2.89 3.85 -1.96
N ALA A 109 2.36 4.59 -0.99
CA ALA A 109 2.71 5.99 -0.76
C ALA A 109 3.61 6.11 0.47
N ASN A 110 4.73 6.83 0.35
CA ASN A 110 5.63 7.05 1.47
C ASN A 110 6.29 8.42 1.45
N LYS A 111 6.65 8.91 2.64
CA LYS A 111 7.48 10.09 2.78
C LYS A 111 8.93 9.77 2.45
N THR A 112 9.42 10.46 1.44
CA THR A 112 10.80 10.45 0.97
C THR A 112 11.50 11.66 1.56
N HIS A 113 11.78 11.61 2.86
CA HIS A 113 12.40 12.74 3.55
C HIS A 113 13.79 13.06 2.98
N TRP A 114 13.86 14.06 2.11
CA TRP A 114 15.07 14.45 1.39
C TRP A 114 15.78 15.65 2.05
N LEU A 115 15.09 16.44 2.89
CA LEU A 115 15.57 17.78 3.30
C LEU A 115 15.68 18.06 4.81
N SER A 116 15.61 17.06 5.69
CA SER A 116 15.59 17.33 7.13
C SER A 116 16.87 16.90 7.86
N LEU A 117 17.50 17.88 8.51
CA LEU A 117 18.77 17.80 9.25
C LEU A 117 18.66 17.08 10.61
N PHE A 118 17.54 16.44 10.93
CA PHE A 118 17.34 15.75 12.22
C PHE A 118 17.75 14.27 12.17
N HIS A 119 18.50 13.80 13.18
CA HIS A 119 19.04 12.43 13.25
C HIS A 119 17.99 11.32 13.07
N LEU A 120 16.80 11.45 13.66
CA LEU A 120 15.70 10.49 13.50
C LEU A 120 15.18 10.42 12.06
N GLN A 121 15.33 11.50 11.30
CA GLN A 121 14.87 11.58 9.92
C GLN A 121 15.82 10.87 8.95
N TRP A 122 17.12 10.90 9.24
CA TRP A 122 18.14 10.16 8.50
C TRP A 122 17.92 8.64 8.54
N VAL A 123 17.48 8.10 9.69
CA VAL A 123 17.18 6.66 9.83
C VAL A 123 16.00 6.25 8.93
N ARG A 124 14.95 7.09 8.84
CA ARG A 124 13.82 6.85 7.94
C ARG A 124 14.25 6.89 6.48
N PHE A 125 15.10 7.85 6.12
CA PHE A 125 15.62 7.98 4.76
C PHE A 125 16.46 6.75 4.35
N GLN A 126 17.37 6.28 5.21
CA GLN A 126 18.15 5.07 4.94
C GLN A 126 17.26 3.82 4.81
N SER A 127 16.24 3.69 5.68
CA SER A 127 15.27 2.59 5.60
C SER A 127 14.49 2.64 4.29
N TYR A 128 14.07 3.84 3.87
CA TYR A 128 13.40 4.07 2.60
C TYR A 128 14.29 3.70 1.42
N LEU A 129 15.55 4.15 1.38
CA LEU A 129 16.50 3.84 0.30
C LEU A 129 16.74 2.33 0.15
N ARG A 130 17.00 1.64 1.26
CA ARG A 130 17.16 0.18 1.25
C ARG A 130 15.89 -0.52 0.82
N PHE A 131 14.73 -0.06 1.27
CA PHE A 131 13.46 -0.66 0.89
C PHE A 131 13.16 -0.48 -0.59
N ILE A 132 13.28 0.73 -1.14
CA ILE A 132 12.93 0.98 -2.55
C ILE A 132 13.85 0.19 -3.50
N GLU A 133 15.12 0.00 -3.14
CA GLU A 133 16.04 -0.86 -3.90
C GLU A 133 15.55 -2.31 -3.93
N ASN A 134 15.29 -2.90 -2.76
CA ASN A 134 14.80 -4.27 -2.65
C ASN A 134 13.41 -4.44 -3.28
N PHE A 135 12.54 -3.45 -3.12
CA PHE A 135 11.20 -3.42 -3.68
C PHE A 135 11.23 -3.44 -5.21
N LYS A 136 12.15 -2.69 -5.85
CA LYS A 136 12.38 -2.73 -7.31
C LYS A 136 12.99 -4.03 -7.79
N ASN A 137 13.73 -4.74 -6.95
CA ASN A 137 14.28 -6.06 -7.27
C ASN A 137 13.21 -7.16 -7.24
N VAL A 138 12.10 -6.94 -6.54
CA VAL A 138 11.03 -7.93 -6.30
C VAL A 138 9.76 -7.66 -7.11
N PHE A 139 9.50 -6.41 -7.49
CA PHE A 139 8.30 -6.02 -8.23
C PHE A 139 8.63 -5.29 -9.53
N ASN A 140 7.68 -5.31 -10.47
CA ASN A 140 7.67 -4.34 -11.55
C ASN A 140 7.10 -3.02 -11.01
N VAL A 141 7.97 -2.05 -10.77
CA VAL A 141 7.65 -0.80 -10.07
C VAL A 141 7.57 0.38 -11.03
N THR A 142 6.49 1.16 -10.94
CA THR A 142 6.30 2.44 -11.62
C THR A 142 6.07 3.55 -10.60
N LEU A 143 6.78 4.67 -10.71
CA LEU A 143 6.47 5.87 -9.93
C LEU A 143 5.26 6.56 -10.58
N LEU A 144 4.13 6.64 -9.86
CA LEU A 144 2.92 7.28 -10.36
C LEU A 144 2.97 8.79 -10.16
N LYS A 145 3.41 9.23 -8.97
CA LYS A 145 3.37 10.63 -8.58
C LYS A 145 4.44 10.96 -7.57
N GLU A 146 4.98 12.16 -7.69
CA GLU A 146 5.84 12.80 -6.70
C GLU A 146 5.17 14.10 -6.27
N ILE A 147 5.09 14.33 -4.97
CA ILE A 147 4.51 15.52 -4.34
C ILE A 147 5.63 16.17 -3.51
N PRO A 148 6.48 17.00 -4.14
CA PRO A 148 7.68 17.53 -3.50
C PRO A 148 7.39 18.32 -2.22
N GLN A 149 6.27 19.06 -2.19
CA GLN A 149 5.90 19.92 -1.06
C GLN A 149 5.58 19.12 0.20
N GLU A 150 5.13 17.88 0.04
CA GLU A 150 4.84 16.97 1.15
C GLU A 150 5.93 15.90 1.33
N GLU A 151 6.97 15.94 0.49
CA GLU A 151 8.02 14.94 0.40
C GLU A 151 7.45 13.53 0.22
N ILE A 152 6.39 13.36 -0.59
CA ILE A 152 5.72 12.07 -0.78
C ILE A 152 5.94 11.56 -2.20
N ARG A 153 6.18 10.24 -2.30
CA ARG A 153 6.15 9.52 -3.57
C ARG A 153 5.14 8.40 -3.50
N ILE A 154 4.42 8.22 -4.60
CA ILE A 154 3.40 7.19 -4.78
C ILE A 154 3.87 6.24 -5.88
N TYR A 155 4.02 4.98 -5.51
CA TYR A 155 4.48 3.90 -6.35
C TYR A 155 3.34 2.94 -6.66
N GLN A 156 3.31 2.45 -7.90
CA GLN A 156 2.56 1.27 -8.29
C GLN A 156 3.54 0.12 -8.47
N ALA A 157 3.15 -1.06 -8.01
CA ALA A 157 3.89 -2.28 -8.18
C ALA A 157 2.97 -3.42 -8.60
N THR A 158 3.51 -4.32 -9.41
CA THR A 158 2.88 -5.58 -9.82
C THR A 158 3.89 -6.70 -9.69
N ASP A 159 3.42 -7.94 -9.56
CA ASP A 159 4.29 -9.12 -9.51
C ASP A 159 5.22 -9.16 -10.74
N LEU A 160 6.50 -9.51 -10.52
CA LEU A 160 7.46 -9.69 -11.60
C LEU A 160 7.03 -10.92 -12.41
N LYS A 161 6.48 -10.72 -13.60
CA LYS A 161 6.30 -11.82 -14.56
C LYS A 161 7.68 -12.43 -14.86
N LYS A 162 7.94 -13.61 -14.30
CA LYS A 162 9.02 -14.49 -14.77
C LYS A 162 8.55 -15.25 -16.00
#